data_AF-S4RHI3-F1
#
_entry.id   AF-S4RHI3-F1
#
_cell.length_a   1.000
_cell.length_b   1.000
_cell.length_c   1.000
_cell.angle_alpha   90.00
_cell.angle_beta   90.00
_cell.angle_gamma   90.00
#
_symmetry.space_group_name_H-M   'P 1'
#
loop_
_entity.id
_entity.type
_entity.pdbx_description
1 polymer ?
#
loop_
_entity_poly.entity_id
_entity_poly.type
_entity_poly.pdbx_seq_one_letter_code
_entity_poly.pdbx_strand_id
1 'polypeptide(L)'
;FVSSLQGSELESMIESTTKHLHRVIIRSVQDVKGAISGDENCNGTNGWKTGSLNEFCLATTFEAVWVTLFGSTNVDWLDQEFSTKLLEHFVPYDKAVPLLAANVPISLLRSSRHHRAQLATLLTPSSLSRLKDRSSVVAARTEVINSNGNLDDRQKAAYHLHFLWGSMSNTLQSIFWSIYHLLLHPDAQRAVNAEVTAFLEETGQSPRLGSPLRLGCHQLDSMVALGSAVTESLRLTASTLTIRVAQKDIAMPLPNHGTLRLRQGDWLTLPPYTSLHLNPDVFQEP
;
A
#
# COMPACT_ATOMS: atom_id res chain seq x y z
N PHE A 1 -2.23 -10.78 -16.21
CA PHE A 1 -1.67 -10.14 -15.01
C PHE A 1 -1.18 -8.73 -15.30
N VAL A 2 -0.23 -8.51 -16.22
CA VAL A 2 0.16 -7.13 -16.60
C VAL A 2 -1.00 -6.37 -17.27
N SER A 3 -1.79 -7.06 -18.09
CA SER A 3 -2.99 -6.48 -18.73
C SER A 3 -4.06 -5.98 -17.77
N SER A 4 -4.12 -6.50 -16.53
CA SER A 4 -5.10 -6.09 -15.51
C SER A 4 -4.64 -4.91 -14.65
N LEU A 5 -3.49 -4.31 -14.97
CA LEU A 5 -2.89 -3.17 -14.26
C LEU A 5 -2.53 -2.03 -15.22
N GLN A 6 -3.18 -1.97 -16.39
CA GLN A 6 -2.94 -0.97 -17.42
C GLN A 6 -4.24 -0.61 -18.14
N GLY A 7 -4.26 0.52 -18.86
CA GLY A 7 -5.41 0.96 -19.65
C GLY A 7 -6.66 1.16 -18.79
N SER A 8 -7.83 0.74 -19.30
CA SER A 8 -9.12 0.93 -18.63
C SER A 8 -9.20 0.26 -17.25
N GLU A 9 -8.46 -0.84 -17.04
CA GLU A 9 -8.41 -1.53 -15.75
C GLU A 9 -7.70 -0.70 -14.68
N LEU A 10 -6.63 0.02 -15.07
CA LEU A 10 -5.92 0.92 -14.18
C LEU A 10 -6.78 2.14 -13.84
N GLU A 11 -7.44 2.74 -14.83
CA GLU A 11 -8.37 3.87 -14.63
C GLU A 11 -9.51 3.50 -13.66
N SER A 12 -10.11 2.32 -13.85
CA SER A 12 -11.14 1.79 -12.93
C SER A 12 -10.61 1.59 -11.50
N MET A 13 -9.37 1.12 -11.37
CA MET A 13 -8.73 0.95 -10.07
C MET A 13 -8.46 2.29 -9.38
N ILE A 14 -7.99 3.30 -10.12
CA ILE A 14 -7.79 4.67 -9.62
C ILE A 14 -9.10 5.25 -9.13
N GLU A 15 -10.18 5.15 -9.92
CA GLU A 15 -11.51 5.62 -9.53
C GLU A 15 -12.00 4.92 -8.25
N SER A 16 -11.88 3.58 -8.20
CA SER A 16 -12.27 2.78 -7.05
C SER A 16 -11.48 3.15 -5.79
N THR A 17 -10.15 3.24 -5.88
CA THR A 17 -9.28 3.62 -4.75
C THR A 17 -9.60 5.03 -4.28
N THR A 18 -9.75 5.99 -5.19
CA THR A 18 -10.08 7.38 -4.84
C THR A 18 -11.42 7.48 -4.14
N LYS A 19 -12.44 6.78 -4.65
CA LYS A 19 -13.77 6.68 -4.03
C LYS A 19 -13.70 6.12 -2.60
N HIS A 20 -12.95 5.03 -2.39
CA HIS A 20 -12.87 4.39 -1.09
C HIS A 20 -12.01 5.16 -0.09
N LEU A 21 -10.88 5.73 -0.51
CA LEU A 21 -10.08 6.63 0.33
C LEU A 21 -10.93 7.80 0.82
N HIS A 22 -11.67 8.45 -0.10
CA HIS A 22 -12.51 9.57 0.25
C HIS A 22 -13.63 9.19 1.22
N ARG A 23 -14.28 8.03 1.01
CA ARG A 23 -15.28 7.48 1.95
C ARG A 23 -14.69 7.30 3.34
N VAL A 24 -13.55 6.63 3.45
CA VAL A 24 -12.92 6.31 4.74
C VAL A 24 -12.46 7.57 5.45
N ILE A 25 -11.82 8.51 4.74
CA ILE A 25 -11.35 9.79 5.29
C ILE A 25 -12.52 10.64 5.78
N ILE A 26 -13.59 10.82 4.98
CA ILE A 26 -14.74 11.61 5.40
C ILE A 26 -15.42 10.99 6.62
N ARG A 27 -15.61 9.66 6.65
CA ARG A 27 -16.19 8.97 7.80
C ARG A 27 -15.39 9.27 9.06
N SER A 28 -14.06 9.15 9.00
CA SER A 28 -13.18 9.50 10.13
C SER A 28 -13.30 10.96 10.59
N VAL A 29 -13.57 11.90 9.68
CA VAL A 29 -13.80 13.32 10.02
C VAL A 29 -15.21 13.56 10.57
N GLN A 30 -16.22 12.85 10.08
CA GLN A 30 -17.60 12.97 10.55
C GLN A 30 -17.79 12.38 11.95
N ASP A 31 -17.12 11.28 12.28
CA ASP A 31 -17.12 10.73 13.64
C ASP A 31 -16.65 11.78 14.68
N VAL A 32 -15.68 12.62 14.29
CA VAL A 32 -15.22 13.75 15.12
C VAL A 32 -16.31 14.80 15.29
N LYS A 33 -17.03 15.16 14.22
CA LYS A 33 -18.14 16.13 14.30
C LYS A 33 -19.33 15.60 15.10
N GLY A 34 -19.67 14.33 14.95
CA GLY A 34 -20.73 13.66 15.70
C GLY A 34 -20.46 13.62 17.21
N ALA A 35 -19.20 13.34 17.59
CA ALA A 35 -18.76 13.38 18.99
C ALA A 35 -18.88 14.78 19.61
N ILE A 36 -18.59 15.84 18.85
CA ILE A 36 -18.72 17.23 19.32
C ILE A 36 -20.19 17.63 19.50
N SER A 37 -21.09 17.16 18.63
CA SER A 37 -22.52 17.47 18.73
C SER A 37 -23.27 16.71 19.83
N GLY A 38 -22.67 15.67 20.42
CA GLY A 38 -23.27 14.84 21.47
C GLY A 38 -22.81 15.14 22.89
N ASP A 39 -21.87 16.08 23.06
CA ASP A 39 -21.25 16.37 24.35
C ASP A 39 -21.34 17.87 24.67
N GLU A 40 -22.40 18.27 25.37
CA GLU A 40 -22.65 19.67 25.81
C GLU A 40 -21.57 20.20 26.78
N ASN A 41 -20.57 19.39 27.15
CA ASN A 41 -19.52 19.75 28.10
C ASN A 41 -18.10 19.81 27.48
N CYS A 42 -17.95 19.72 26.16
CA CYS A 42 -16.65 19.83 25.48
C CYS A 42 -16.18 21.30 25.34
N ASN A 43 -15.93 21.97 26.46
CA ASN A 43 -15.12 23.19 26.47
C ASN A 43 -13.63 22.81 26.24
N GLY A 44 -13.15 22.83 24.99
CA GLY A 44 -11.70 23.00 24.76
C GLY A 44 -11.03 22.39 23.53
N THR A 45 -11.70 21.64 22.65
CA THR A 45 -11.09 21.24 21.36
C THR A 45 -11.94 21.74 20.21
N ASN A 46 -11.40 22.62 19.36
CA ASN A 46 -12.04 23.17 18.16
C ASN A 46 -12.25 22.10 17.06
N GLY A 47 -12.71 20.91 17.42
CA GLY A 47 -12.87 19.77 16.51
C GLY A 47 -11.59 19.10 16.04
N TRP A 48 -10.50 19.24 16.80
CA TRP A 48 -9.23 18.55 16.54
C TRP A 48 -9.17 17.20 17.26
N LYS A 49 -8.76 16.15 16.55
CA LYS A 49 -8.45 14.83 17.11
C LYS A 49 -6.94 14.59 17.04
N THR A 50 -6.33 14.29 18.19
CA THR A 50 -4.92 13.90 18.26
C THR A 50 -4.81 12.39 18.12
N GLY A 51 -3.82 11.91 17.35
CA GLY A 51 -3.59 10.49 17.14
C GLY A 51 -2.26 10.20 16.45
N SER A 52 -1.91 8.93 16.30
CA SER A 52 -0.70 8.49 15.60
C SER A 52 -0.88 8.65 14.09
N LEU A 53 0.09 9.29 13.43
CA LEU A 53 0.14 9.39 11.96
C LEU A 53 0.16 8.00 11.31
N ASN A 54 0.90 7.06 11.90
CA ASN A 54 0.97 5.70 11.39
C ASN A 54 -0.37 4.97 11.51
N GLU A 55 -1.07 5.10 12.64
CA GLU A 55 -2.41 4.51 12.80
C GLU A 55 -3.42 5.13 11.82
N PHE A 56 -3.33 6.45 11.61
CA PHE A 56 -4.15 7.14 10.62
C PHE A 56 -3.90 6.61 9.19
N CYS A 57 -2.62 6.48 8.78
CA CYS A 57 -2.27 5.95 7.46
C CYS A 57 -2.73 4.49 7.29
N LEU A 58 -2.53 3.66 8.32
CA LEU A 58 -2.98 2.26 8.33
C LEU A 58 -4.48 2.16 8.18
N ALA A 59 -5.26 2.82 9.04
CA ALA A 59 -6.71 2.72 9.03
C ALA A 59 -7.33 3.24 7.72
N THR A 60 -6.83 4.36 7.20
CA THR A 60 -7.39 4.98 5.99
C THR A 60 -7.04 4.22 4.71
N THR A 61 -5.78 3.80 4.58
CA THR A 61 -5.30 3.11 3.39
C THR A 61 -5.74 1.66 3.36
N PHE A 62 -5.74 0.98 4.52
CA PHE A 62 -5.91 -0.46 4.53
C PHE A 62 -7.30 -0.88 4.04
N GLU A 63 -8.35 -0.24 4.56
CA GLU A 63 -9.72 -0.49 4.08
C GLU A 63 -9.86 -0.13 2.60
N ALA A 64 -9.35 1.04 2.18
CA ALA A 64 -9.53 1.50 0.80
C ALA A 64 -8.89 0.54 -0.21
N VAL A 65 -7.63 0.16 0.01
CA VAL A 65 -6.91 -0.76 -0.89
C VAL A 65 -7.51 -2.17 -0.82
N TRP A 66 -7.91 -2.63 0.37
CA TRP A 66 -8.58 -3.93 0.52
C TRP A 66 -9.84 -3.99 -0.33
N VAL A 67 -10.74 -3.01 -0.19
CA VAL A 67 -12.02 -3.01 -0.90
C VAL A 67 -11.80 -2.84 -2.40
N THR A 68 -10.85 -1.99 -2.84
CA THR A 68 -10.51 -1.86 -4.26
C THR A 68 -10.04 -3.18 -4.85
N LEU A 69 -9.16 -3.91 -4.17
CA LEU A 69 -8.56 -5.13 -4.73
C LEU A 69 -9.49 -6.34 -4.59
N PHE A 70 -9.94 -6.62 -3.38
CA PHE A 70 -10.66 -7.85 -3.02
C PHE A 70 -12.17 -7.70 -3.06
N GLY A 71 -12.69 -6.48 -3.21
CA GLY A 71 -14.11 -6.20 -3.32
C GLY A 71 -14.79 -5.88 -2.00
N SER A 72 -16.10 -5.67 -2.07
CA SER A 72 -16.96 -5.20 -0.99
C SER A 72 -18.09 -6.19 -0.72
N THR A 73 -18.61 -6.20 0.51
CA THR A 73 -19.89 -6.84 0.85
C THR A 73 -21.11 -5.99 0.45
N ASN A 74 -20.89 -4.78 -0.05
CA ASN A 74 -21.85 -3.69 -0.28
C ASN A 74 -22.56 -3.22 1.00
N VAL A 75 -21.96 -3.50 2.16
CA VAL A 75 -22.43 -3.09 3.48
C VAL A 75 -21.25 -2.45 4.23
N ASP A 76 -21.27 -1.11 4.36
CA ASP A 76 -20.12 -0.32 4.82
C ASP A 76 -19.56 -0.77 6.18
N TRP A 77 -20.42 -1.01 7.17
CA TRP A 77 -19.98 -1.41 8.51
C TRP A 77 -19.35 -2.81 8.51
N LEU A 78 -19.80 -3.70 7.63
CA LEU A 78 -19.27 -5.07 7.53
C LEU A 78 -17.91 -5.08 6.85
N ASP A 79 -17.71 -4.25 5.82
CA ASP A 79 -16.41 -4.05 5.19
C ASP A 79 -15.39 -3.43 6.16
N GLN A 80 -15.83 -2.47 6.96
CA GLN A 80 -15.00 -1.85 8.00
C GLN A 80 -14.62 -2.87 9.08
N GLU A 81 -15.57 -3.66 9.57
CA GLU A 81 -15.28 -4.71 10.55
C GLU A 81 -14.30 -5.75 10.00
N PHE A 82 -14.51 -6.18 8.75
CA PHE A 82 -13.66 -7.18 8.10
C PHE A 82 -12.24 -6.66 7.86
N SER A 83 -12.10 -5.44 7.33
CA SER A 83 -10.81 -4.80 7.10
C SER A 83 -10.06 -4.50 8.40
N THR A 84 -10.77 -4.13 9.47
CA THR A 84 -10.18 -3.94 10.81
C THR A 84 -9.62 -5.26 11.36
N LYS A 85 -10.37 -6.36 11.26
CA LYS A 85 -9.92 -7.70 11.67
C LYS A 85 -8.72 -8.17 10.86
N LEU A 86 -8.71 -7.90 9.55
CA LEU A 86 -7.55 -8.18 8.70
C LEU A 86 -6.33 -7.37 9.15
N LEU A 87 -6.49 -6.07 9.36
CA LEU A 87 -5.41 -5.16 9.75
C LEU A 87 -4.78 -5.56 11.10
N GLU A 88 -5.62 -5.94 12.08
CA GLU A 88 -5.20 -6.41 13.40
C GLU A 88 -4.20 -7.58 13.32
N HIS A 89 -4.41 -8.49 12.38
CA HIS A 89 -3.51 -9.63 12.18
C HIS A 89 -2.41 -9.36 11.15
N PHE A 90 -2.66 -8.46 10.20
CA PHE A 90 -1.69 -8.08 9.18
C PHE A 90 -0.45 -7.43 9.79
N VAL A 91 -0.61 -6.44 10.66
CA VAL A 91 0.53 -5.67 11.22
C VAL A 91 1.52 -6.56 12.00
N PRO A 92 1.08 -7.43 12.94
CA PRO A 92 2.01 -8.35 13.61
C PRO A 92 2.64 -9.39 12.69
N TYR A 93 1.93 -9.82 11.64
CA TYR A 93 2.48 -10.72 10.63
C TYR A 93 3.57 -10.04 9.80
N ASP A 94 3.30 -8.84 9.29
CA ASP A 94 4.22 -8.03 8.48
C ASP A 94 5.54 -7.76 9.21
N LYS A 95 5.48 -7.40 10.49
CA LYS A 95 6.66 -7.21 11.36
C LYS A 95 7.59 -8.43 11.42
N ALA A 96 7.07 -9.63 11.20
CA ALA A 96 7.85 -10.86 11.26
C ALA A 96 8.37 -11.33 9.90
N VAL A 97 7.90 -10.75 8.79
CA VAL A 97 8.31 -11.15 7.44
C VAL A 97 9.83 -11.04 7.24
N PRO A 98 10.55 -10.01 7.74
CA PRO A 98 12.02 -9.99 7.64
C PRO A 98 12.70 -11.20 8.28
N LEU A 99 12.21 -11.65 9.44
CA LEU A 99 12.74 -12.86 10.12
C LEU A 99 12.40 -14.12 9.34
N LEU A 100 11.19 -14.21 8.78
CA LEU A 100 10.80 -15.33 7.92
C LEU A 100 11.65 -15.40 6.64
N ALA A 101 11.95 -14.23 6.03
CA ALA A 101 12.83 -14.13 4.87
C ALA A 101 14.28 -14.52 5.20
N ALA A 102 14.73 -14.26 6.43
CA ALA A 102 16.00 -14.74 6.97
C ALA A 102 15.99 -16.24 7.36
N ASN A 103 14.96 -16.99 6.96
CA ASN A 103 14.75 -18.41 7.27
C ASN A 103 14.63 -18.74 8.76
N VAL A 104 14.24 -17.79 9.61
CA VAL A 104 13.91 -18.08 11.01
C VAL A 104 12.66 -18.97 11.03
N PRO A 105 12.70 -20.17 11.65
CA PRO A 105 11.56 -21.06 11.68
C PRO A 105 10.34 -20.40 12.33
N ILE A 106 9.20 -20.42 11.66
CA ILE A 106 7.95 -19.82 12.18
C ILE A 106 7.48 -20.45 13.50
N SER A 107 7.96 -21.65 13.84
CA SER A 107 7.71 -22.28 15.14
C SER A 107 8.28 -21.47 16.31
N LEU A 108 9.35 -20.70 16.10
CA LEU A 108 9.95 -19.79 17.08
C LEU A 108 9.19 -18.46 17.18
N LEU A 109 8.42 -18.10 16.14
CA LEU A 109 7.66 -16.86 16.04
C LEU A 109 6.19 -17.10 16.40
N ARG A 110 5.91 -17.48 17.65
CA ARG A 110 4.57 -17.95 18.10
C ARG A 110 3.44 -16.97 17.78
N SER A 111 3.63 -15.68 18.06
CA SER A 111 2.64 -14.63 17.73
C SER A 111 2.41 -14.55 16.21
N SER A 112 3.46 -14.47 15.42
CA SER A 112 3.36 -14.38 13.95
C SER A 112 2.74 -15.64 13.32
N ARG A 113 3.01 -16.82 13.90
CA ARG A 113 2.35 -18.08 13.50
C ARG A 113 0.84 -18.00 13.72
N HIS A 114 0.41 -17.45 14.86
CA HIS A 114 -1.00 -17.26 15.18
C HIS A 114 -1.65 -16.27 14.20
N HIS A 115 -1.07 -15.08 14.01
CA HIS A 115 -1.61 -14.08 13.10
C HIS A 115 -1.67 -14.55 11.64
N ARG A 116 -0.64 -15.26 11.17
CA ARG A 116 -0.66 -15.89 9.84
C ARG A 116 -1.80 -16.92 9.71
N ALA A 117 -2.10 -17.68 10.76
CA ALA A 117 -3.19 -18.63 10.76
C ALA A 117 -4.56 -17.93 10.70
N GLN A 118 -4.75 -16.85 11.47
CA GLN A 118 -5.98 -16.05 11.41
C GLN A 118 -6.18 -15.41 10.03
N LEU A 119 -5.14 -14.82 9.45
CA LEU A 119 -5.17 -14.29 8.09
C LEU A 119 -5.53 -15.38 7.07
N ALA A 120 -4.96 -16.58 7.20
CA ALA A 120 -5.29 -17.69 6.32
C ALA A 120 -6.77 -18.11 6.43
N THR A 121 -7.36 -18.06 7.62
CA THR A 121 -8.80 -18.31 7.82
C THR A 121 -9.66 -17.23 7.15
N LEU A 122 -9.31 -15.96 7.35
CA LEU A 122 -10.03 -14.81 6.76
C LEU A 122 -9.95 -14.78 5.23
N LEU A 123 -8.90 -15.35 4.64
CA LEU A 123 -8.65 -15.36 3.20
C LEU A 123 -9.04 -16.68 2.51
N THR A 124 -9.80 -17.53 3.19
CA THR A 124 -10.37 -18.76 2.60
C THR A 124 -11.35 -18.45 1.47
N PRO A 125 -11.52 -19.35 0.48
CA PRO A 125 -12.51 -19.16 -0.59
C PRO A 125 -13.92 -18.89 -0.09
N SER A 126 -14.34 -19.55 1.00
CA SER A 126 -15.64 -19.33 1.65
C SER A 126 -15.78 -17.95 2.29
N SER A 127 -14.69 -17.40 2.84
CA SER A 127 -14.70 -16.05 3.41
C SER A 127 -14.78 -14.99 2.31
N LEU A 128 -14.02 -15.19 1.23
CA LEU A 128 -13.93 -14.28 0.10
C LEU A 128 -15.19 -14.31 -0.78
N SER A 129 -15.93 -15.43 -0.85
CA SER A 129 -17.12 -15.57 -1.71
C SER A 129 -18.23 -14.55 -1.44
N ARG A 130 -18.22 -13.93 -0.25
CA ARG A 130 -19.14 -12.86 0.15
C ARG A 130 -18.82 -11.51 -0.49
N LEU A 131 -17.58 -11.33 -0.96
CA LEU A 131 -17.10 -10.09 -1.57
C LEU A 131 -17.49 -10.05 -3.05
N LYS A 132 -18.10 -8.94 -3.44
CA LYS A 132 -18.51 -8.58 -4.80
C LYS A 132 -17.56 -7.54 -5.36
N ASP A 133 -17.64 -7.30 -6.67
CA ASP A 133 -16.96 -6.18 -7.33
C ASP A 133 -15.43 -6.20 -7.14
N ARG A 134 -14.84 -7.40 -7.27
CA ARG A 134 -13.39 -7.58 -7.15
C ARG A 134 -12.67 -6.96 -8.34
N SER A 135 -11.48 -6.42 -8.11
CA SER A 135 -10.59 -5.98 -9.20
C SER A 135 -10.32 -7.12 -10.20
N SER A 136 -10.11 -6.76 -11.47
CA SER A 136 -9.79 -7.72 -12.53
C SER A 136 -8.52 -8.52 -12.22
N VAL A 137 -7.52 -7.92 -11.56
CA VAL A 137 -6.31 -8.61 -11.12
C VAL A 137 -6.59 -9.69 -10.08
N VAL A 138 -7.44 -9.43 -9.09
CA VAL A 138 -7.82 -10.44 -8.08
C VAL A 138 -8.74 -11.50 -8.69
N ALA A 139 -9.66 -11.11 -9.58
CA ALA A 139 -10.53 -12.04 -10.29
C ALA A 139 -9.72 -13.03 -11.13
N ALA A 140 -8.85 -12.54 -12.01
CA ALA A 140 -7.98 -13.38 -12.85
C ALA A 140 -7.06 -14.28 -12.01
N ARG A 141 -6.52 -13.75 -10.90
CA ARG A 141 -5.67 -14.55 -10.00
C ARG A 141 -6.46 -15.63 -9.27
N THR A 142 -7.70 -15.34 -8.88
CA THR A 142 -8.60 -16.32 -8.25
C THR A 142 -8.92 -17.46 -9.21
N GLU A 143 -9.16 -17.16 -10.49
CA GLU A 143 -9.40 -18.17 -11.53
C GLU A 143 -8.19 -19.09 -11.73
N VAL A 144 -6.98 -18.54 -11.83
CA VAL A 144 -5.73 -19.33 -11.93
C VAL A 144 -5.53 -20.21 -10.68
N ILE A 145 -5.79 -19.68 -9.49
CA ILE A 145 -5.67 -20.44 -8.24
C ILE A 145 -6.70 -21.56 -8.18
N ASN A 146 -7.94 -21.31 -8.60
CA ASN A 146 -9.03 -22.29 -8.53
C ASN A 146 -8.96 -23.37 -9.63
N SER A 147 -8.40 -23.05 -10.80
CA SER A 147 -8.17 -24.03 -11.87
C SER A 147 -7.09 -25.04 -11.51
N ASN A 148 -6.23 -24.75 -10.53
CA ASN A 148 -5.28 -25.72 -10.00
C ASN A 148 -5.95 -26.66 -8.98
N GLY A 149 -6.38 -27.83 -9.45
CA GLY A 149 -7.03 -28.86 -8.63
C GLY A 149 -6.16 -29.46 -7.51
N ASN A 150 -4.85 -29.19 -7.49
CA ASN A 150 -3.94 -29.69 -6.46
C ASN A 150 -3.85 -28.77 -5.22
N LEU A 151 -4.50 -27.60 -5.24
CA LEU A 151 -4.47 -26.65 -4.14
C LEU A 151 -5.66 -26.83 -3.21
N ASP A 152 -5.39 -27.08 -1.92
CA ASP A 152 -6.40 -27.00 -0.87
C ASP A 152 -6.76 -25.53 -0.54
N ASP A 153 -7.87 -25.33 0.17
CA ASP A 153 -8.36 -23.98 0.52
C ASP A 153 -7.35 -23.17 1.34
N ARG A 154 -6.49 -23.83 2.12
CA ARG A 154 -5.47 -23.18 2.93
C ARG A 154 -4.32 -22.68 2.05
N GLN A 155 -3.91 -23.44 1.05
CA GLN A 155 -2.92 -23.04 0.07
C GLN A 155 -3.45 -21.90 -0.79
N LYS A 156 -4.72 -21.95 -1.22
CA LYS A 156 -5.40 -20.85 -1.93
C LYS A 156 -5.40 -19.56 -1.08
N ALA A 157 -5.76 -19.65 0.20
CA ALA A 157 -5.70 -18.53 1.12
C ALA A 157 -4.29 -17.97 1.28
N ALA A 158 -3.26 -18.82 1.34
CA ALA A 158 -1.87 -18.39 1.41
C ALA A 158 -1.43 -17.60 0.16
N TYR A 159 -1.90 -17.98 -1.03
CA TYR A 159 -1.67 -17.19 -2.24
C TYR A 159 -2.32 -15.81 -2.14
N HIS A 160 -3.56 -15.71 -1.64
CA HIS A 160 -4.22 -14.42 -1.43
C HIS A 160 -3.50 -13.57 -0.38
N LEU A 161 -3.03 -14.18 0.70
CA LEU A 161 -2.24 -13.49 1.73
C LEU A 161 -0.95 -12.92 1.16
N HIS A 162 -0.24 -13.68 0.32
CA HIS A 162 0.98 -13.19 -0.32
C HIS A 162 0.71 -11.99 -1.24
N PHE A 163 -0.41 -12.03 -1.98
CA PHE A 163 -0.82 -10.90 -2.83
C PHE A 163 -1.19 -9.66 -2.00
N LEU A 164 -1.97 -9.85 -0.92
CA LEU A 164 -2.31 -8.78 0.01
C LEU A 164 -1.06 -8.16 0.64
N TRP A 165 -0.12 -8.98 1.11
CA TRP A 165 1.15 -8.49 1.65
C TRP A 165 1.92 -7.66 0.62
N GLY A 166 2.05 -8.17 -0.61
CA GLY A 166 2.71 -7.46 -1.71
C GLY A 166 2.05 -6.13 -2.09
N SER A 167 0.71 -6.02 -1.99
CA SER A 167 0.00 -4.77 -2.32
C SER A 167 -0.01 -3.74 -1.19
N MET A 168 0.21 -4.16 0.05
CA MET A 168 -0.01 -3.33 1.24
C MET A 168 1.28 -2.85 1.89
N SER A 169 2.25 -3.74 2.11
CA SER A 169 3.38 -3.44 3.01
C SER A 169 4.18 -2.21 2.56
N ASN A 170 4.55 -2.14 1.29
CA ASN A 170 5.30 -0.99 0.77
C ASN A 170 4.40 0.24 0.61
N THR A 171 3.15 0.07 0.18
CA THR A 171 2.19 1.16 -0.01
C THR A 171 1.96 1.94 1.30
N LEU A 172 1.74 1.21 2.40
CA LEU A 172 1.52 1.80 3.72
C LEU A 172 2.72 2.61 4.21
N GLN A 173 3.93 2.07 4.05
CA GLN A 173 5.16 2.79 4.41
C GLN A 173 5.38 4.01 3.53
N SER A 174 5.12 3.91 2.23
CA SER A 174 5.28 5.00 1.28
C SER A 174 4.35 6.17 1.60
N ILE A 175 3.09 5.88 1.94
CA ILE A 175 2.11 6.90 2.34
C ILE A 175 2.53 7.57 3.65
N PHE A 176 2.92 6.78 4.65
CA PHE A 176 3.38 7.30 5.94
C PHE A 176 4.54 8.28 5.77
N TRP A 177 5.61 7.87 5.09
CA TRP A 177 6.80 8.71 4.92
C TRP A 177 6.53 9.94 4.06
N SER A 178 5.70 9.81 3.02
CA SER A 178 5.35 10.95 2.17
C SER A 178 4.60 12.03 2.96
N ILE A 179 3.61 11.63 3.78
CA ILE A 179 2.90 12.58 4.64
C ILE A 179 3.83 13.13 5.73
N TYR A 180 4.65 12.28 6.34
CA TYR A 180 5.59 12.68 7.39
C TYR A 180 6.57 13.76 6.89
N HIS A 181 7.20 13.57 5.73
CA HIS A 181 8.10 14.56 5.15
C HIS A 181 7.36 15.85 4.75
N LEU A 182 6.15 15.77 4.19
CA LEU A 182 5.36 16.97 3.90
C LEU A 182 5.05 17.77 5.17
N LEU A 183 4.73 17.10 6.28
CA LEU A 183 4.48 17.78 7.56
C LEU A 183 5.73 18.42 8.16
N LEU A 184 6.92 17.88 7.87
CA LEU A 184 8.20 18.46 8.31
C LEU A 184 8.68 19.64 7.45
N HIS A 185 8.23 19.73 6.20
CA HIS A 185 8.71 20.72 5.23
C HIS A 185 7.56 21.61 4.73
N PRO A 186 7.30 22.75 5.42
CA PRO A 186 6.19 23.64 5.09
C PRO A 186 6.19 24.16 3.64
N ASP A 187 7.37 24.34 3.05
CA ASP A 187 7.50 24.81 1.67
C ASP A 187 7.01 23.76 0.67
N ALA A 188 7.39 22.50 0.87
CA ALA A 188 6.89 21.37 0.08
C ALA A 188 5.39 21.18 0.27
N GLN A 189 4.91 21.29 1.52
CA GLN A 189 3.47 21.22 1.82
C GLN A 189 2.68 22.32 1.10
N ARG A 190 3.18 23.57 1.11
CA ARG A 190 2.55 24.68 0.40
C ARG A 190 2.51 24.46 -1.11
N ALA A 191 3.59 23.96 -1.70
CA ALA A 191 3.66 23.67 -3.13
C ALA A 191 2.64 22.58 -3.54
N VAL A 192 2.60 21.47 -2.80
CA VAL A 192 1.61 20.39 -3.04
C VAL A 192 0.18 20.87 -2.84
N ASN A 193 -0.09 21.63 -1.78
CA ASN A 193 -1.43 22.18 -1.55
C ASN A 193 -1.86 23.14 -2.66
N ALA A 194 -0.96 24.01 -3.14
CA ALA A 194 -1.26 24.91 -4.24
C ALA A 194 -1.57 24.15 -5.55
N GLU A 195 -0.80 23.11 -5.85
CA GLU A 195 -1.04 22.23 -7.00
C GLU A 195 -2.40 21.53 -6.91
N VAL A 196 -2.73 20.95 -5.75
CA VAL A 196 -4.02 20.29 -5.53
C VAL A 196 -5.19 21.28 -5.59
N THR A 197 -5.05 22.48 -4.98
CA THR A 197 -6.09 23.51 -5.04
C THR A 197 -6.33 23.98 -6.47
N ALA A 198 -5.28 24.26 -7.24
CA ALA A 198 -5.42 24.65 -8.64
C ALA A 198 -6.14 23.58 -9.47
N PHE A 199 -5.81 22.31 -9.26
CA PHE A 199 -6.51 21.19 -9.91
C PHE A 199 -8.01 21.15 -9.57
N LEU A 200 -8.36 21.33 -8.29
CA LEU A 200 -9.76 21.34 -7.87
C LEU A 200 -10.54 22.52 -8.48
N GLU A 201 -9.92 23.69 -8.55
CA GLU A 201 -10.50 24.89 -9.16
C GLU A 201 -10.69 24.72 -10.67
N GLU A 202 -9.68 24.26 -11.40
CA GLU A 202 -9.72 24.04 -12.85
C GLU A 202 -10.79 23.02 -13.23
N THR A 203 -10.92 21.94 -12.44
CA THR A 203 -11.89 20.87 -12.70
C THR A 203 -13.27 21.14 -12.10
N GLY A 204 -13.43 22.22 -11.32
CA GLY A 204 -14.66 22.53 -10.59
C GLY A 204 -15.06 21.44 -9.57
N GLN A 205 -14.10 20.63 -9.12
CA GLN A 205 -14.37 19.51 -8.21
C GLN A 205 -14.37 19.99 -6.76
N SER A 206 -15.43 19.63 -6.02
CA SER A 206 -15.54 19.87 -4.58
C SER A 206 -15.85 18.53 -3.89
N PRO A 207 -14.81 17.78 -3.45
CA PRO A 207 -14.99 16.46 -2.86
C PRO A 207 -15.88 16.50 -1.62
N ARG A 208 -16.98 15.74 -1.64
CA ARG A 208 -17.93 15.57 -0.52
C ARG A 208 -18.40 14.12 -0.41
N LEU A 209 -19.05 13.77 0.70
CA LEU A 209 -19.67 12.45 0.83
C LEU A 209 -20.67 12.23 -0.31
N GLY A 210 -20.52 11.14 -1.07
CA GLY A 210 -21.35 10.85 -2.24
C GLY A 210 -20.91 11.53 -3.55
N SER A 211 -19.93 12.44 -3.50
CA SER A 211 -19.30 13.06 -4.67
C SER A 211 -17.78 12.91 -4.58
N PRO A 212 -17.25 11.72 -4.91
CA PRO A 212 -15.82 11.46 -4.85
C PRO A 212 -15.05 12.25 -5.89
N LEU A 213 -13.79 12.52 -5.56
CA LEU A 213 -12.84 13.08 -6.50
C LEU A 213 -12.70 12.14 -7.70
N ARG A 214 -12.71 12.72 -8.89
CA ARG A 214 -12.47 12.04 -10.17
C ARG A 214 -11.06 12.38 -10.61
N LEU A 215 -10.21 11.34 -10.61
CA LEU A 215 -8.83 11.37 -11.04
C LEU A 215 -8.65 10.31 -12.11
N GLY A 216 -7.88 10.62 -13.15
CA GLY A 216 -7.37 9.65 -14.10
C GLY A 216 -5.84 9.62 -14.09
N CYS A 217 -5.24 8.69 -14.84
CA CYS A 217 -3.78 8.55 -14.88
C CYS A 217 -3.11 9.87 -15.30
N HIS A 218 -3.61 10.50 -16.36
CA HIS A 218 -3.03 11.73 -16.89
C HIS A 218 -3.06 12.88 -15.86
N GLN A 219 -4.14 13.02 -15.08
CA GLN A 219 -4.21 14.04 -14.04
C GLN A 219 -3.20 13.75 -12.93
N LEU A 220 -3.08 12.50 -12.48
CA LEU A 220 -2.07 12.12 -11.49
C LEU A 220 -0.64 12.35 -12.00
N ASP A 221 -0.36 11.99 -13.26
CA ASP A 221 0.95 12.18 -13.89
C ASP A 221 1.31 13.67 -14.06
N SER A 222 0.31 14.55 -14.16
CA SER A 222 0.52 16.00 -14.23
C SER A 222 0.81 16.67 -12.87
N MET A 223 0.64 15.97 -11.75
CA MET A 223 0.91 16.51 -10.40
C MET A 223 2.39 16.43 -10.07
N VAL A 224 3.17 17.38 -10.59
CA VAL A 224 4.63 17.41 -10.49
C VAL A 224 5.10 17.60 -9.05
N ALA A 225 4.49 18.51 -8.29
CA ALA A 225 4.89 18.77 -6.90
C ALA A 225 4.58 17.57 -6.00
N LEU A 226 3.38 16.99 -6.12
CA LEU A 226 3.01 15.76 -5.40
C LEU A 226 3.90 14.58 -5.80
N GLY A 227 4.10 14.37 -7.10
CA GLY A 227 4.97 13.32 -7.63
C GLY A 227 6.40 13.45 -7.14
N SER A 228 6.94 14.67 -7.09
CA SER A 228 8.26 14.97 -6.53
C SER A 228 8.32 14.65 -5.03
N ALA A 229 7.32 15.05 -4.24
CA ALA A 229 7.29 14.80 -2.80
C ALA A 229 7.27 13.30 -2.48
N VAL A 230 6.46 12.52 -3.22
CA VAL A 230 6.40 11.06 -3.08
C VAL A 230 7.72 10.42 -3.52
N THR A 231 8.28 10.83 -4.66
CA THR A 231 9.53 10.28 -5.18
C THR A 231 10.70 10.55 -4.25
N GLU A 232 10.79 11.76 -3.68
CA GLU A 232 11.85 12.13 -2.74
C GLU A 232 11.71 11.39 -1.40
N SER A 233 10.48 11.25 -0.90
CA SER A 233 10.18 10.39 0.25
C SER A 233 10.63 8.94 0.02
N LEU A 234 10.37 8.39 -1.16
CA LEU A 234 10.85 7.05 -1.53
C LEU A 234 12.37 6.99 -1.68
N ARG A 235 13.03 8.02 -2.25
CA ARG A 235 14.50 8.08 -2.33
C ARG A 235 15.11 7.91 -0.94
N LEU A 236 14.58 8.64 0.04
CA LEU A 236 15.04 8.68 1.42
C LEU A 236 14.66 7.47 2.28
N THR A 237 13.69 6.64 1.87
CA THR A 237 13.15 5.58 2.75
C THR A 237 13.09 4.19 2.12
N ALA A 238 13.11 4.07 0.79
CA ALA A 238 12.96 2.79 0.09
C ALA A 238 14.27 1.97 0.09
N SER A 239 14.52 1.27 1.18
CA SER A 239 15.66 0.36 1.33
C SER A 239 15.41 -1.03 0.71
N THR A 240 15.32 -1.10 -0.62
CA THR A 240 15.12 -2.35 -1.37
C THR A 240 16.44 -3.06 -1.72
N LEU A 241 16.36 -4.38 -1.96
CA LEU A 241 17.45 -5.18 -2.51
C LEU A 241 17.03 -5.78 -3.84
N THR A 242 17.78 -5.48 -4.90
CA THR A 242 17.64 -6.21 -6.17
C THR A 242 18.57 -7.41 -6.15
N ILE A 243 18.00 -8.61 -6.18
CA ILE A 243 18.75 -9.87 -6.10
C ILE A 243 18.65 -10.61 -7.44
N ARG A 244 19.78 -11.17 -7.90
CA ARG A 244 19.88 -12.12 -9.02
C ARG A 244 20.76 -13.29 -8.61
N VAL A 245 20.47 -14.48 -9.13
CA VAL A 245 21.28 -15.68 -8.89
C VAL A 245 21.87 -16.15 -10.21
N ALA A 246 23.20 -16.29 -10.25
CA ALA A 246 23.91 -16.77 -11.43
C ALA A 246 23.51 -18.22 -11.74
N GLN A 247 22.86 -18.45 -12.88
CA GLN A 247 22.39 -19.79 -13.28
C GLN A 247 23.52 -20.69 -13.77
N LYS A 248 24.66 -20.10 -14.14
CA LYS A 248 25.91 -20.74 -14.56
C LYS A 248 27.07 -19.78 -14.30
N ASP A 249 28.29 -20.28 -14.39
CA ASP A 249 29.49 -19.44 -14.38
C ASP A 249 29.38 -18.37 -15.48
N ILE A 250 29.53 -17.10 -15.10
CA ILE A 250 29.40 -15.95 -15.99
C ILE A 250 30.50 -14.93 -15.73
N ALA A 251 31.05 -14.38 -16.82
CA ALA A 251 31.96 -13.25 -16.79
C ALA A 251 31.22 -12.05 -17.39
N MET A 252 30.83 -11.11 -16.55
CA MET A 252 30.07 -9.92 -16.93
C MET A 252 31.00 -8.70 -17.01
N PRO A 253 31.16 -8.09 -18.20
CA PRO A 253 31.94 -6.86 -18.31
C PRO A 253 31.19 -5.72 -17.60
N LEU A 254 31.90 -4.99 -16.74
CA LEU A 254 31.41 -3.79 -16.09
C LEU A 254 32.03 -2.58 -16.78
N PRO A 255 31.23 -1.66 -17.35
CA PRO A 255 31.75 -0.44 -17.98
C PRO A 255 32.71 0.28 -17.02
N ASN A 256 33.94 0.57 -17.46
CA ASN A 256 34.98 1.25 -16.68
C ASN A 256 35.46 0.56 -15.39
N HIS A 257 34.98 -0.67 -15.10
CA HIS A 257 35.29 -1.38 -13.84
C HIS A 257 35.74 -2.84 -14.05
N GLY A 258 36.12 -3.22 -15.28
CA GLY A 258 36.70 -4.52 -15.59
C GLY A 258 35.65 -5.61 -15.85
N THR A 259 35.87 -6.83 -15.34
CA THR A 259 34.96 -7.97 -15.55
C THR A 259 34.65 -8.64 -14.22
N LEU A 260 33.37 -8.66 -13.85
CA LEU A 260 32.86 -9.38 -12.70
C LEU A 260 32.65 -10.85 -13.07
N ARG A 261 33.33 -11.76 -12.37
CA ARG A 261 33.15 -13.20 -12.56
C ARG A 261 32.31 -13.77 -11.43
N LEU A 262 31.18 -14.37 -11.77
CA LEU A 262 30.26 -15.04 -10.83
C LEU A 262 30.24 -16.53 -11.15
N ARG A 263 30.25 -17.35 -10.11
CA ARG A 263 30.06 -18.80 -10.23
C ARG A 263 28.58 -19.13 -10.27
N GLN A 264 28.24 -20.29 -10.80
CA GLN A 264 26.89 -20.84 -10.67
C GLN A 264 26.47 -20.87 -9.19
N GLY A 265 25.28 -20.32 -8.92
CA GLY A 265 24.72 -20.24 -7.57
C GLY A 265 25.09 -18.98 -6.80
N ASP A 266 26.04 -18.16 -7.26
CA ASP A 266 26.38 -16.89 -6.61
C ASP A 266 25.20 -15.91 -6.67
N TRP A 267 24.99 -15.19 -5.57
CA TRP A 267 23.99 -14.13 -5.46
C TRP A 267 24.64 -12.79 -5.78
N LEU A 268 24.08 -12.09 -6.78
CA LEU A 268 24.38 -10.70 -7.06
C LEU A 268 23.30 -9.83 -6.44
N THR A 269 23.69 -8.99 -5.48
CA THR A 269 22.81 -8.05 -4.79
C THR A 269 23.18 -6.61 -5.13
N LEU A 270 22.22 -5.84 -5.60
CA LEU A 270 22.35 -4.40 -5.81
C LEU A 270 21.43 -3.68 -4.80
N PRO A 271 21.99 -2.93 -3.83
CA PRO A 271 21.21 -2.12 -2.89
C PRO A 271 21.11 -0.66 -3.38
N PRO A 272 20.03 -0.25 -4.10
CA PRO A 272 19.96 1.09 -4.71
C PRO A 272 19.97 2.20 -3.67
N TYR A 273 19.43 1.94 -2.48
CA TYR A 273 19.35 2.91 -1.40
C TYR A 273 20.73 3.47 -1.02
N THR A 274 21.69 2.60 -0.70
CA THR A 274 23.04 3.01 -0.29
C THR A 274 23.96 3.33 -1.48
N SER A 275 23.74 2.72 -2.64
CA SER A 275 24.64 2.88 -3.80
C SER A 275 24.24 4.03 -4.74
N LEU A 276 22.98 4.43 -4.76
CA LEU A 276 22.43 5.43 -5.68
C LEU A 276 21.64 6.51 -4.96
N HIS A 277 20.63 6.13 -4.17
CA HIS A 277 19.69 7.10 -3.60
C HIS A 277 20.38 8.07 -2.64
N LEU A 278 21.31 7.58 -1.82
CA LEU A 278 22.10 8.40 -0.89
C LEU A 278 23.48 8.82 -1.43
N ASN A 279 23.70 8.71 -2.74
CA ASN A 279 25.00 9.01 -3.33
C ASN A 279 25.17 10.53 -3.56
N PRO A 280 26.15 11.20 -2.91
CA PRO A 280 26.35 12.64 -3.04
C PRO A 280 26.82 13.08 -4.44
N ASP A 281 27.37 12.17 -5.24
CA ASP A 281 27.75 12.45 -6.63
C ASP A 281 26.51 12.51 -7.56
N VAL A 282 25.35 12.01 -7.10
CA VAL A 282 24.09 11.96 -7.85
C VAL A 282 23.09 12.96 -7.27
N PHE A 283 22.94 13.01 -5.94
CA PHE A 283 22.05 13.92 -5.23
C PHE A 283 22.87 14.79 -4.28
N GLN A 284 22.82 16.12 -4.46
CA GLN A 284 23.46 17.05 -3.53
C GLN A 284 22.74 17.00 -2.18
N GLU A 285 23.51 16.95 -1.09
CA GLU A 285 22.99 16.84 0.28
C GLU A 285 21.99 15.65 0.44
N PRO A 286 22.45 14.41 0.18
CA PRO A 286 21.59 13.25 0.01
C PRO A 286 20.87 12.79 1.29
#